data_AF-A0A4V1KI35-F1
#
_entry.id   AF-A0A4V1KI35-F1
#
_cell.length_a   1.000
_cell.length_b   1.000
_cell.length_c   1.000
_cell.angle_alpha   90.00
_cell.angle_beta   90.00
_cell.angle_gamma   90.00
#
_symmetry.space_group_name_H-M   'P 1'
#
loop_
_entity.id
_entity.type
_entity.pdbx_description
1 polymer ?
#
loop_
_entity_poly.entity_id
_entity_poly.type
_entity_poly.pdbx_seq_one_letter_code
_entity_poly.pdbx_strand_id
1 'polypeptide(L)' 'MAKKTISENTENRQVYFIFDKSNYRLMLISIAVVVIGFALMAGDTDIYDFRKTVLAPIVVLIGFTIGFFAILKKRK' A
#
# COMPACT_ATOMS: atom_id res chain seq x y z
N MET A 1 50.03 17.02 21.46
CA MET A 1 48.73 17.06 20.75
C MET A 1 48.37 15.64 20.35
N ALA A 2 47.41 15.01 21.04
CA ALA A 2 46.91 13.67 20.69
C ALA A 2 45.61 13.82 19.89
N LYS A 3 45.67 13.50 18.59
CA LYS A 3 44.51 13.48 17.69
C LYS A 3 43.70 12.22 18.00
N LYS A 4 42.63 12.36 18.79
CA LYS A 4 41.65 11.31 19.05
C LYS A 4 40.85 11.04 17.76
N THR A 5 41.18 9.96 17.06
CA THR A 5 40.39 9.43 15.95
C THR A 5 39.08 8.88 16.50
N ILE A 6 37.99 9.60 16.24
CA ILE A 6 36.63 9.12 16.46
C ILE A 6 36.38 8.07 15.38
N SER A 7 36.44 6.79 15.77
CA SER A 7 36.02 5.69 14.91
C SER A 7 34.51 5.79 14.78
N GLU A 8 34.03 6.27 13.64
CA GLU A 8 32.63 6.28 13.28
C GLU A 8 32.19 4.82 13.12
N ASN A 9 31.59 4.26 14.17
CA ASN A 9 30.93 2.96 14.09
C ASN A 9 29.64 3.18 13.30
N THR A 10 29.75 3.11 11.98
CA THR A 10 28.59 3.05 11.09
C THR A 10 27.95 1.69 11.31
N GLU A 11 27.11 1.59 12.34
CA GLU A 11 26.21 0.46 12.49
C GLU A 11 25.43 0.34 11.19
N ASN A 12 25.76 -0.69 10.43
CA ASN A 12 25.05 -1.10 9.24
C ASN A 12 23.66 -1.52 9.69
N ARG A 13 22.76 -0.55 9.84
CA ARG A 13 21.33 -0.78 10.01
C ARG A 13 20.85 -1.40 8.71
N GLN A 14 21.01 -2.71 8.62
CA GLN A 14 20.38 -3.53 7.59
C GLN A 14 18.90 -3.23 7.67
N VAL A 15 18.41 -2.42 6.73
CA VAL A 15 16.98 -2.06 6.66
C VAL A 15 16.24 -3.34 6.35
N TYR A 16 15.68 -3.96 7.38
CA TYR A 16 14.88 -5.16 7.23
C TYR A 16 13.54 -4.76 6.63
N PHE A 17 13.43 -4.84 5.31
CA PHE A 17 12.15 -4.67 4.63
C PHE A 17 11.17 -5.72 5.14
N ILE A 18 9.91 -5.36 5.40
CA ILE A 18 8.86 -6.28 5.90
C ILE A 18 8.28 -7.13 4.76
N PHE A 19 8.33 -6.62 3.53
CA PHE A 19 7.77 -7.25 2.34
C PHE A 19 8.82 -7.43 1.24
N ASP A 20 8.54 -8.35 0.33
CA ASP A 20 9.27 -8.47 -0.93
C ASP A 20 8.96 -7.26 -1.86
N LYS A 21 9.87 -6.93 -2.79
CA LYS A 21 9.61 -5.92 -3.83
C LYS A 21 8.33 -6.20 -4.60
N SER A 22 8.02 -7.46 -4.89
CA SER A 22 6.78 -7.84 -5.58
C SER A 22 5.53 -7.49 -4.77
N ASN A 23 5.56 -7.78 -3.47
CA ASN A 23 4.44 -7.49 -2.56
C ASN A 23 4.26 -5.98 -2.37
N TYR A 24 5.35 -5.21 -2.36
CA TYR A 24 5.28 -3.76 -2.30
C TYR A 24 4.57 -3.16 -3.52
N ARG A 25 4.80 -3.72 -4.73
CA ARG A 25 4.06 -3.34 -5.94
C ARG A 25 2.57 -3.68 -5.83
N LEU A 26 2.24 -4.87 -5.34
CA LEU A 26 0.83 -5.27 -5.12
C LEU A 26 0.13 -4.38 -4.09
N MET A 27 0.85 -3.96 -3.04
CA MET A 27 0.33 -3.03 -2.05
C MET A 27 0.03 -1.66 -2.66
N LEU A 28 0.93 -1.10 -3.49
CA LEU A 28 0.65 0.13 -4.21
C LEU A 28 -0.55 0.01 -5.15
N ILE A 29 -0.69 -1.12 -5.85
CA ILE A 29 -1.86 -1.39 -6.69
C ILE A 29 -3.14 -1.42 -5.86
N SER A 30 -3.14 -2.09 -4.70
CA SER A 30 -4.32 -2.11 -3.82
C SER A 30 -4.74 -0.71 -3.38
N ILE A 31 -3.78 0.14 -3.01
CA ILE A 31 -4.05 1.54 -2.63
C ILE A 31 -4.67 2.29 -3.80
N ALA A 32 -4.11 2.17 -5.01
CA ALA A 32 -4.66 2.81 -6.20
C ALA A 32 -6.11 2.37 -6.48
N VAL A 33 -6.40 1.07 -6.37
CA VAL A 33 -7.76 0.53 -6.57
C VAL A 33 -8.73 1.04 -5.51
N VAL A 34 -8.32 1.09 -4.24
CA VAL A 34 -9.14 1.64 -3.15
C VAL A 34 -9.44 3.12 -3.39
N VAL A 35 -8.43 3.91 -3.78
CA VAL A 35 -8.61 5.33 -4.12
C VAL A 35 -9.58 5.50 -5.28
N ILE A 36 -9.48 4.69 -6.33
CA ILE A 36 -10.42 4.71 -7.46
C ILE A 36 -11.84 4.35 -6.98
N GLY A 37 -11.98 3.34 -6.12
CA GLY A 37 -13.28 2.94 -5.56
C GLY A 37 -13.95 4.08 -4.78
N PHE A 38 -13.20 4.79 -3.93
CA PHE A 38 -13.71 5.96 -3.23
C PHE A 38 -13.96 7.16 -4.16
N ALA A 39 -13.12 7.36 -5.18
CA ALA A 39 -13.34 8.40 -6.18
C ALA A 39 -14.63 8.18 -6.98
N LEU A 40 -14.98 6.92 -7.27
CA LEU A 40 -16.25 6.56 -7.90
C LEU A 40 -17.46 6.92 -7.02
N MET A 41 -17.31 6.94 -5.69
CA MET A 41 -18.36 7.42 -4.77
C MET A 41 -18.48 8.95 -4.78
N ALA A 42 -17.35 9.66 -4.91
CA ALA A 42 -17.23 11.10 -4.74
C ALA A 42 -17.75 11.97 -5.90
N GLY A 43 -18.50 11.42 -6.85
CA GLY A 43 -19.12 12.19 -7.94
C GLY A 43 -20.39 12.95 -7.53
N ASP A 44 -20.88 13.84 -8.37
CA ASP A 44 -22.12 14.62 -8.17
C ASP A 44 -23.35 13.99 -8.87
N THR A 45 -23.19 12.78 -9.45
CA THR A 45 -24.31 12.07 -10.08
C THR A 45 -25.31 11.59 -9.03
N ASP A 46 -26.58 11.44 -9.41
CA ASP A 46 -27.69 11.01 -8.54
C ASP A 46 -27.29 9.95 -7.50
N ILE A 47 -27.69 10.10 -6.24
CA ILE A 47 -27.23 9.24 -5.12
C ILE A 47 -27.65 7.78 -5.34
N TYR A 48 -28.72 7.55 -6.10
CA TYR A 48 -29.23 6.22 -6.44
C TYR A 48 -28.59 5.58 -7.68
N ASP A 49 -27.56 6.20 -8.26
CA ASP A 49 -26.84 5.64 -9.39
C ASP A 49 -26.15 4.31 -9.01
N PHE A 50 -26.42 3.26 -9.77
CA PHE A 50 -25.91 1.90 -9.54
C PHE A 50 -24.39 1.87 -9.38
N ARG A 51 -23.70 2.78 -10.06
CA ARG A 51 -22.24 2.96 -9.99
C ARG A 51 -21.76 3.27 -8.57
N LYS A 52 -22.50 4.08 -7.81
CA LYS A 52 -22.12 4.50 -6.47
C LYS A 52 -22.59 3.52 -5.41
N THR A 53 -23.80 3.01 -5.55
CA THR A 53 -24.43 2.15 -4.54
C THR A 53 -23.88 0.73 -4.56
N VAL A 54 -23.51 0.20 -5.73
CA VAL A 54 -23.10 -1.20 -5.90
C VAL A 54 -21.67 -1.32 -6.42
N LEU A 55 -21.36 -0.66 -7.53
CA LEU A 55 -20.06 -0.86 -8.19
C LEU A 55 -18.91 -0.31 -7.33
N ALA A 56 -19.03 0.90 -6.79
CA ALA A 56 -17.97 1.52 -6.00
C ALA A 56 -17.60 0.72 -4.73
N PRO A 57 -18.55 0.27 -3.88
CA PRO A 57 -18.23 -0.61 -2.75
C PRO A 57 -17.53 -1.91 -3.16
N ILE A 58 -17.95 -2.52 -4.28
CA ILE A 58 -17.31 -3.74 -4.80
C ILE A 58 -15.86 -3.47 -5.19
N VAL A 59 -15.59 -2.35 -5.88
CA VAL A 59 -14.21 -1.97 -6.26
C VAL A 59 -13.34 -1.75 -5.02
N VAL A 60 -13.87 -1.09 -3.99
CA VAL A 60 -13.16 -0.89 -2.71
C VAL A 60 -12.84 -2.24 -2.05
N LEU A 61 -13.80 -3.17 -1.99
CA LEU A 61 -13.59 -4.51 -1.43
C LEU A 61 -12.54 -5.33 -2.19
N ILE A 62 -12.53 -5.23 -3.52
CA ILE A 62 -11.49 -5.84 -4.36
C ILE A 62 -10.12 -5.24 -4.01
N GLY A 63 -10.03 -3.92 -3.90
CA GLY A 63 -8.81 -3.22 -3.48
C GLY A 63 -8.29 -3.75 -2.14
N PHE A 64 -9.15 -3.85 -1.13
CA PHE A 64 -8.77 -4.42 0.16
C PHE A 64 -8.35 -5.89 0.07
N THR A 65 -9.03 -6.71 -0.74
CA THR A 65 -8.67 -8.12 -0.95
C THR A 65 -7.26 -8.26 -1.54
N ILE A 66 -6.92 -7.43 -2.53
CA ILE A 66 -5.57 -7.37 -3.11
C ILE A 66 -4.56 -6.94 -2.04
N GLY A 67 -4.90 -5.97 -1.20
CA GLY A 67 -4.05 -5.51 -0.10
C GLY A 67 -3.78 -6.61 0.94
N PHE A 68 -4.82 -7.32 1.38
CA PHE A 68 -4.69 -8.47 2.26
C PHE A 68 -3.80 -9.54 1.64
N PHE A 69 -4.00 -9.86 0.35
CA PHE A 69 -3.16 -10.82 -0.35
C PHE A 69 -1.69 -10.34 -0.42
N ALA A 70 -1.44 -9.06 -0.68
CA ALA A 70 -0.09 -8.49 -0.71
C ALA A 70 0.63 -8.60 0.64
N ILE A 71 -0.10 -8.40 1.74
CA ILE A 71 0.43 -8.51 3.11
C ILE A 71 0.67 -9.97 3.50
N LEU A 72 -0.30 -10.86 3.23
CA LEU A 72 -0.24 -12.27 3.62
C LEU A 72 0.71 -13.11 2.76
N LYS A 73 1.01 -12.67 1.54
CA LYS A 73 1.93 -13.36 0.64
C LYS A 73 3.32 -13.44 1.27
N LYS A 74 3.61 -14.60 1.86
CA LYS A 74 4.89 -14.87 2.54
C LYS A 74 6.05 -14.73 1.54
N ARG A 75 7.15 -14.13 1.99
CA ARG A 75 8.41 -14.12 1.24
C ARG A 75 8.81 -15.56 0.90
N LYS A 76 9.07 -15.83 -0.37
CA LYS A 76 9.87 -17.01 -0.75
C LYS A 76 11.32 -16.73 -0.42
#